data_AF-A0A383RUG2-F1
#
_entry.id   AF-A0A383RUG2-F1
#
_cell.length_a   1.000
_cell.length_b   1.000
_cell.length_c   1.000
_cell.angle_alpha   90.00
_cell.angle_beta   90.00
_cell.angle_gamma   90.00
#
_symmetry.space_group_name_H-M   'P 1'
#
loop_
_entity.id
_entity.type
_entity.pdbx_description
1 polymer ?
#
loop_
_entity_poly.entity_id
_entity_poly.type
_entity_poly.pdbx_seq_one_letter_code
_entity_poly.pdbx_strand_id
1 'polypeptide(L)'
;MRIRIPMAPAKKRDEFENLEDLWGVLSREDLDSMKSKAVGAWYWLKSKYVYLLAAGAIFVIAFIVGAALYHFQFGADIPWFKIRNYESAAYWGQIGDFVGGILNPLLSFVAFLAVLINLVLQRQDLALAREEAREANKNQRLQSRIFEKQNSAVERQNFESTFFRLLDTHRQQALLVRVQVRNTNEVITGEKCFAWVKNSFLPRATHGKNEVDLIKVNVETYSENYSIGMSSYFRNLHQLLKFIESYGATSGLRESALPGMRIRKSVRNYSDQRVYASILRAQLSNDEMCCIFINCLSEKGSGLKYFVEKYSMLKGAQLPDPYRDDKVKALYQDIAYADGEEITREQLFDIVAQKYGIQSPDRDQNSSATDD
;
A
#
# COMPACT_ATOMS: atom_id res chain seq x y z
N MET A 1 -48.66 -20.69 -16.20
CA MET A 1 -49.05 -21.29 -17.49
C MET A 1 -47.83 -22.02 -18.07
N ARG A 2 -47.81 -23.35 -18.03
CA ARG A 2 -46.79 -24.15 -18.75
C ARG A 2 -47.26 -24.28 -20.20
N ILE A 3 -46.54 -23.69 -21.14
CA ILE A 3 -46.81 -23.85 -22.57
C ILE A 3 -46.34 -25.25 -22.96
N ARG A 4 -47.30 -26.16 -23.24
CA ARG A 4 -47.01 -27.44 -23.90
C ARG A 4 -46.78 -27.15 -25.37
N ILE A 5 -45.58 -27.43 -25.87
CA ILE A 5 -45.30 -27.47 -27.31
C ILE A 5 -45.85 -28.81 -27.84
N PRO A 6 -46.64 -28.83 -28.92
CA PRO A 6 -47.20 -30.07 -29.45
C PRO A 6 -46.08 -30.93 -30.07
N MET A 7 -46.09 -32.25 -29.79
CA MET A 7 -45.22 -33.20 -30.48
C MET A 7 -45.69 -33.37 -31.93
N ALA A 8 -44.77 -33.20 -32.88
CA ALA A 8 -45.02 -33.47 -34.29
C ALA A 8 -45.28 -34.98 -34.50
N PRO A 9 -46.16 -35.37 -35.44
CA PRO A 9 -46.49 -36.77 -35.68
C PRO A 9 -45.28 -37.54 -36.22
N ALA A 10 -45.10 -38.77 -35.73
CA ALA A 10 -44.04 -39.67 -36.17
C ALA A 10 -44.14 -39.95 -37.68
N LYS A 11 -43.04 -39.71 -38.42
CA LYS A 11 -42.93 -40.07 -39.83
C LYS A 11 -43.02 -41.59 -40.02
N LYS A 12 -43.67 -42.00 -41.11
CA LYS A 12 -43.77 -43.41 -41.53
C LYS A 12 -42.38 -43.95 -41.90
N ARG A 13 -42.21 -45.26 -41.66
CA ARG A 13 -40.95 -46.02 -41.66
C ARG A 13 -40.06 -45.97 -42.92
N ASP A 14 -40.50 -45.37 -44.01
CA ASP A 14 -39.82 -45.46 -45.31
C ASP A 14 -39.11 -44.16 -45.74
N GLU A 15 -38.96 -43.18 -44.84
CA GLU A 15 -38.15 -41.96 -45.08
C GLU A 15 -37.01 -41.84 -44.06
N PHE A 16 -36.06 -42.78 -44.06
CA PHE A 16 -34.80 -42.64 -43.33
C PHE A 16 -33.65 -42.64 -44.33
N GLU A 17 -33.20 -41.45 -44.76
CA GLU A 17 -32.12 -41.30 -45.75
C GLU A 17 -30.74 -41.03 -45.13
N ASN A 18 -30.63 -40.77 -43.82
CA ASN A 18 -29.32 -40.47 -43.18
C ASN A 18 -29.15 -41.06 -41.77
N LEU A 19 -27.90 -41.40 -41.43
CA LEU A 19 -27.43 -41.91 -40.12
C LEU A 19 -27.71 -40.95 -38.94
N GLU A 20 -28.07 -39.70 -39.20
CA GLU A 20 -28.44 -38.71 -38.20
C GLU A 20 -29.84 -38.94 -37.59
N ASP A 21 -30.76 -39.61 -38.30
CA ASP A 21 -32.11 -39.90 -37.78
C ASP A 21 -32.11 -40.98 -36.67
N LEU A 22 -31.05 -41.79 -36.59
CA LEU A 22 -30.86 -42.75 -35.49
C LEU A 22 -30.56 -42.07 -34.14
N TRP A 23 -30.06 -40.84 -34.15
CA TRP A 23 -29.72 -40.09 -32.92
C TRP A 23 -30.94 -39.47 -32.23
N GLY A 24 -32.10 -39.41 -32.91
CA GLY A 24 -33.36 -38.95 -32.32
C GLY A 24 -34.04 -39.96 -31.38
N VAL A 25 -33.56 -41.20 -31.32
CA VAL A 25 -34.13 -42.30 -30.52
C VAL A 25 -33.43 -42.47 -29.16
N LEU A 26 -32.25 -41.88 -28.96
CA LEU A 26 -31.54 -41.92 -27.68
C LEU A 26 -32.00 -40.74 -26.80
N SER A 27 -32.70 -41.04 -25.71
CA SER A 27 -33.18 -40.03 -24.77
C SER A 27 -32.00 -39.28 -24.12
N ARG A 28 -32.19 -38.00 -23.76
CA ARG A 28 -31.14 -37.18 -23.10
C ARG A 28 -30.61 -37.80 -21.80
N GLU A 29 -31.45 -38.56 -21.08
CA GLU A 29 -31.06 -39.27 -19.87
C GLU A 29 -30.12 -40.46 -20.14
N ASP A 30 -30.32 -41.17 -21.26
CA ASP A 30 -29.41 -42.24 -21.71
C ASP A 30 -28.04 -41.66 -22.13
N LEU A 31 -28.05 -40.50 -22.79
CA LEU A 31 -26.84 -39.78 -23.19
C LEU A 31 -25.99 -39.31 -22.00
N ASP A 32 -26.61 -38.80 -20.93
CA ASP A 32 -25.90 -38.37 -19.72
C ASP A 32 -25.40 -39.58 -18.87
N SER A 33 -26.17 -40.66 -18.82
CA SER A 33 -25.76 -41.96 -18.27
C SER A 33 -24.54 -42.53 -19.02
N MET A 34 -24.56 -42.49 -20.35
CA MET A 34 -23.44 -42.94 -21.18
C MET A 34 -22.21 -42.03 -21.03
N LYS A 35 -22.41 -40.71 -20.95
CA LYS A 35 -21.33 -39.73 -20.80
C LYS A 35 -20.65 -39.85 -19.44
N SER A 36 -21.40 -40.03 -18.35
CA SER A 36 -20.83 -40.24 -17.01
C SER A 36 -20.08 -41.58 -16.91
N LYS A 37 -20.63 -42.66 -17.48
CA LYS A 37 -19.94 -43.96 -17.60
C LYS A 37 -18.69 -43.88 -18.48
N ALA A 38 -18.74 -43.14 -19.59
CA ALA A 38 -17.61 -42.93 -20.48
C ALA A 38 -16.51 -42.08 -19.83
N VAL A 39 -16.86 -41.03 -19.08
CA VAL A 39 -15.90 -40.22 -18.33
C VAL A 39 -15.28 -41.05 -17.21
N GLY A 40 -16.07 -41.83 -16.46
CA GLY A 40 -15.56 -42.76 -15.45
C GLY A 40 -14.64 -43.83 -16.04
N ALA A 41 -15.02 -44.43 -17.17
CA ALA A 41 -14.19 -45.38 -17.91
C ALA A 41 -12.90 -44.72 -18.41
N TRP A 42 -12.96 -43.47 -18.88
CA TRP A 42 -11.79 -42.73 -19.34
C TRP A 42 -10.83 -42.36 -18.19
N TYR A 43 -11.35 -41.99 -17.02
CA TYR A 43 -10.53 -41.78 -15.81
C TYR A 43 -9.91 -43.08 -15.30
N TRP A 44 -10.68 -44.17 -15.30
CA TRP A 44 -10.19 -45.50 -14.96
C TRP A 44 -9.06 -45.93 -15.92
N LEU A 45 -9.29 -45.79 -17.22
CA LEU A 45 -8.30 -46.04 -18.26
C LEU A 45 -7.06 -45.15 -18.06
N LYS A 46 -7.24 -43.85 -17.83
CA LYS A 46 -6.16 -42.88 -17.55
C LYS A 46 -5.36 -43.21 -16.29
N SER A 47 -5.98 -43.82 -15.27
CA SER A 47 -5.29 -44.24 -14.04
C SER A 47 -4.54 -45.58 -14.18
N LYS A 48 -4.94 -46.43 -15.12
CA LYS A 48 -4.42 -47.79 -15.28
C LYS A 48 -3.76 -48.07 -16.63
N TYR A 49 -3.68 -47.10 -17.55
CA TYR A 49 -3.23 -47.34 -18.92
C TYR A 49 -1.81 -47.92 -18.97
N VAL A 50 -0.90 -47.47 -18.12
CA VAL A 50 0.46 -48.03 -18.04
C VAL A 50 0.42 -49.52 -17.70
N TYR A 51 -0.43 -49.93 -16.75
CA TYR A 51 -0.62 -51.33 -16.38
C TYR A 51 -1.34 -52.13 -17.45
N LEU A 52 -2.30 -51.53 -18.17
CA LEU A 52 -3.01 -52.18 -19.28
C LEU A 52 -2.11 -52.39 -20.50
N LEU A 53 -1.25 -51.41 -20.83
CA LEU A 53 -0.26 -51.54 -21.89
C LEU A 53 0.81 -52.58 -21.53
N ALA A 54 1.28 -52.58 -20.28
CA ALA A 54 2.23 -53.59 -19.80
C ALA A 54 1.60 -54.99 -19.80
N ALA A 55 0.37 -55.15 -19.30
CA ALA A 55 -0.35 -56.42 -19.32
C ALA A 55 -0.63 -56.92 -20.74
N GLY A 56 -0.99 -56.02 -21.66
CA GLY A 56 -1.16 -56.34 -23.07
C GLY A 56 0.13 -56.84 -23.72
N ALA A 57 1.25 -56.16 -23.47
CA ALA A 57 2.56 -56.59 -23.96
C ALA A 57 2.97 -57.96 -23.40
N ILE A 58 2.80 -58.18 -22.08
CA ILE A 58 3.08 -59.47 -21.43
C ILE A 58 2.19 -60.57 -21.99
N PHE A 59 0.90 -60.30 -22.21
CA PHE A 59 -0.05 -61.27 -22.77
C PHE A 59 0.35 -61.69 -24.19
N VAL A 60 0.72 -60.74 -25.06
CA VAL A 60 1.15 -61.04 -26.43
C VAL A 60 2.45 -61.84 -26.42
N ILE A 61 3.42 -61.48 -25.58
CA ILE A 61 4.67 -62.25 -25.42
C ILE A 61 4.36 -63.66 -24.91
N ALA A 62 3.54 -63.80 -23.87
CA ALA A 62 3.18 -65.09 -23.30
C ALA A 62 2.39 -65.96 -24.28
N PHE A 63 1.52 -65.37 -25.10
CA PHE A 63 0.78 -66.08 -26.15
C PHE A 63 1.72 -66.62 -27.24
N ILE A 64 2.68 -65.80 -27.71
CA ILE A 64 3.66 -66.21 -28.72
C ILE A 64 4.59 -67.31 -28.16
N VAL A 65 5.11 -67.13 -26.94
CA VAL A 65 5.95 -68.12 -26.26
C VAL A 65 5.17 -69.42 -25.97
N GLY A 66 3.92 -69.30 -25.53
CA GLY A 66 3.05 -70.45 -25.28
C GLY A 66 2.72 -71.23 -26.55
N ALA A 67 2.48 -70.54 -27.67
CA ALA A 67 2.28 -71.17 -28.98
C ALA A 67 3.56 -71.89 -29.46
N ALA A 68 4.74 -71.31 -29.23
CA ALA A 68 6.02 -71.93 -29.56
C ALA A 68 6.29 -73.20 -28.71
N LEU A 69 6.01 -73.14 -27.40
CA LEU A 69 6.16 -74.30 -26.50
C LEU A 69 5.16 -75.41 -26.82
N TYR A 70 3.90 -75.07 -27.08
CA TYR A 70 2.86 -76.04 -27.45
C TYR A 70 3.23 -76.80 -28.73
N HIS A 71 3.79 -76.10 -29.72
CA HIS A 71 4.30 -76.72 -30.94
C HIS A 71 5.49 -77.66 -30.68
N PHE A 72 6.45 -77.27 -29.83
CA PHE A 72 7.62 -78.08 -29.49
C PHE A 72 7.27 -79.36 -28.72
N GLN A 73 6.30 -79.29 -27.80
CA GLN A 73 5.94 -80.44 -26.95
C GLN A 73 4.97 -81.42 -27.63
N PHE A 74 4.05 -80.93 -28.46
CA PHE A 74 2.95 -81.74 -29.01
C PHE A 74 3.00 -81.95 -30.53
N GLY A 75 3.97 -81.34 -31.24
CA GLY A 75 4.20 -81.59 -32.67
C GLY A 75 3.01 -81.24 -33.59
N ALA A 76 2.06 -80.44 -33.10
CA ALA A 76 0.86 -80.07 -33.83
C ALA A 76 1.12 -78.88 -34.76
N ASP A 77 0.76 -79.02 -36.03
CA ASP A 77 0.86 -77.95 -37.02
C ASP A 77 -0.18 -76.85 -36.74
N ILE A 78 0.26 -75.60 -36.77
CA ILE A 78 -0.61 -74.44 -36.54
C ILE A 78 -1.50 -74.26 -37.79
N PRO A 79 -2.85 -74.17 -37.68
CA PRO A 79 -3.79 -74.30 -38.81
C PRO A 79 -3.64 -73.29 -39.99
N TRP A 80 -2.85 -72.24 -39.81
CA TRP A 80 -2.63 -71.17 -40.79
C TRP A 80 -1.24 -71.24 -41.45
N PHE A 81 -0.42 -72.26 -41.12
CA PHE A 81 0.92 -72.48 -41.65
C PHE A 81 1.10 -73.96 -42.05
N LYS A 82 1.35 -74.26 -43.33
CA LYS A 82 1.65 -75.62 -43.80
C LYS A 82 3.14 -75.91 -43.74
N ILE A 83 3.51 -76.99 -43.06
CA ILE A 83 4.88 -77.32 -42.67
C ILE A 83 5.55 -78.28 -43.67
N ARG A 84 6.79 -77.98 -44.07
CA ARG A 84 7.69 -78.93 -44.73
C ARG A 84 9.10 -78.72 -44.15
N ASN A 85 9.58 -79.68 -43.37
CA ASN A 85 10.89 -79.80 -42.70
C ASN A 85 11.12 -78.92 -41.45
N TYR A 86 10.90 -79.53 -40.27
CA TYR A 86 11.03 -78.93 -38.93
C TYR A 86 12.49 -78.81 -38.42
N GLU A 87 13.49 -79.33 -39.13
CA GLU A 87 14.89 -79.38 -38.63
C GLU A 87 15.77 -78.19 -39.02
N SER A 88 15.28 -77.25 -39.83
CA SER A 88 16.12 -76.12 -40.29
C SER A 88 15.92 -74.86 -39.45
N ALA A 89 17.00 -74.37 -38.83
CA ALA A 89 17.03 -73.09 -38.11
C ALA A 89 16.55 -71.90 -38.95
N ALA A 90 16.63 -72.02 -40.29
CA ALA A 90 16.13 -71.02 -41.24
C ALA A 90 14.61 -70.80 -41.18
N TYR A 91 13.82 -71.84 -40.86
CA TYR A 91 12.36 -71.73 -40.75
C TYR A 91 11.92 -70.97 -39.49
N TRP A 92 12.58 -71.24 -38.36
CA TRP A 92 12.39 -70.48 -37.13
C TRP A 92 12.80 -69.01 -37.30
N GLY A 93 13.79 -68.75 -38.16
CA GLY A 93 14.11 -67.41 -38.64
C GLY A 93 12.93 -66.72 -39.33
N GLN A 94 12.27 -67.38 -40.29
CA GLN A 94 11.13 -66.79 -41.03
C GLN A 94 9.89 -66.51 -40.16
N ILE A 95 9.58 -67.37 -39.20
CA ILE A 95 8.50 -67.11 -38.23
C ILE A 95 8.88 -65.96 -37.30
N GLY A 96 10.13 -65.95 -36.82
CA GLY A 96 10.68 -64.85 -36.03
C GLY A 96 10.64 -63.52 -36.79
N ASP A 97 10.91 -63.54 -38.08
CA ASP A 97 10.88 -62.37 -38.97
C ASP A 97 9.44 -61.86 -39.20
N PHE A 98 8.46 -62.76 -39.35
CA PHE A 98 7.04 -62.36 -39.50
C PHE A 98 6.47 -61.81 -38.19
N VAL A 99 6.70 -62.50 -37.07
CA VAL A 99 6.24 -62.07 -35.75
C VAL A 99 6.94 -60.78 -35.34
N GLY A 100 8.26 -60.70 -35.50
CA GLY A 100 9.03 -59.48 -35.27
C GLY A 100 8.61 -58.34 -36.19
N GLY A 101 8.30 -58.64 -37.45
CA GLY A 101 7.84 -57.67 -38.45
C GLY A 101 6.49 -57.03 -38.15
N ILE A 102 5.59 -57.71 -37.45
CA ILE A 102 4.28 -57.16 -37.02
C ILE A 102 4.34 -56.62 -35.59
N LEU A 103 5.00 -57.35 -34.69
CA LEU A 103 5.05 -57.01 -33.27
C LEU A 103 5.88 -55.76 -33.01
N ASN A 104 7.02 -55.58 -33.69
CA ASN A 104 7.87 -54.41 -33.46
C ASN A 104 7.17 -53.09 -33.87
N PRO A 105 6.53 -52.97 -35.04
CA PRO A 105 5.75 -51.78 -35.36
C PRO A 105 4.56 -51.55 -34.43
N LEU A 106 3.86 -52.61 -34.00
CA LEU A 106 2.71 -52.49 -33.10
C LEU A 106 3.14 -52.00 -31.71
N LEU A 107 4.18 -52.60 -31.11
CA LEU A 107 4.74 -52.17 -29.84
C LEU A 107 5.33 -50.75 -29.93
N SER A 108 5.98 -50.41 -31.05
CA SER A 108 6.50 -49.07 -31.30
C SER A 108 5.38 -48.03 -31.40
N PHE A 109 4.25 -48.36 -32.03
CA PHE A 109 3.08 -47.49 -32.10
C PHE A 109 2.43 -47.27 -30.72
N VAL A 110 2.32 -48.33 -29.91
CA VAL A 110 1.84 -48.23 -28.52
C VAL A 110 2.77 -47.37 -27.67
N ALA A 111 4.08 -47.54 -27.79
CA ALA A 111 5.07 -46.71 -27.10
C ALA A 111 4.95 -45.24 -27.51
N PHE A 112 4.79 -44.97 -28.81
CA PHE A 112 4.57 -43.63 -29.32
C PHE A 112 3.27 -43.00 -28.77
N LEU A 113 2.17 -43.76 -28.71
CA LEU A 113 0.91 -43.30 -28.12
C LEU A 113 1.07 -42.97 -26.63
N ALA A 114 1.80 -43.79 -25.88
CA ALA A 114 2.09 -43.53 -24.47
C ALA A 114 2.89 -42.23 -24.28
N VAL A 115 3.89 -41.97 -25.15
CA VAL A 115 4.64 -40.71 -25.14
C VAL A 115 3.75 -39.51 -25.47
N LEU A 116 2.87 -39.62 -26.47
CA LEU A 116 1.92 -38.56 -26.81
C LEU A 116 0.97 -38.23 -25.65
N ILE A 117 0.44 -39.25 -24.97
CA ILE A 117 -0.42 -39.06 -23.78
C ILE A 117 0.36 -38.33 -22.69
N ASN A 118 1.59 -38.76 -22.40
CA ASN A 118 2.45 -38.10 -21.41
C ASN A 118 2.71 -36.63 -21.77
N LEU A 119 2.96 -36.31 -23.04
CA LEU A 119 3.19 -34.94 -23.48
C LEU A 119 1.94 -34.07 -23.28
N VAL A 120 0.74 -34.60 -23.56
CA VAL A 120 -0.52 -33.88 -23.31
C VAL A 120 -0.73 -33.64 -21.81
N LEU A 121 -0.46 -34.63 -20.96
CA LEU A 121 -0.59 -34.48 -19.51
C LEU A 121 0.42 -33.46 -18.96
N GLN A 122 1.68 -33.53 -19.36
CA GLN A 122 2.70 -32.56 -18.97
C GLN A 122 2.34 -31.13 -19.39
N ARG A 123 1.73 -30.94 -20.56
CA ARG A 123 1.22 -29.62 -20.99
C ARG A 123 0.11 -29.11 -20.07
N GLN A 124 -0.78 -29.98 -19.62
CA GLN A 124 -1.84 -29.63 -18.67
C GLN A 124 -1.26 -29.24 -17.30
N ASP A 125 -0.32 -30.03 -16.77
CA ASP A 125 0.33 -29.75 -15.49
C ASP A 125 1.10 -28.42 -15.54
N LEU A 126 1.81 -28.14 -16.64
CA LEU A 126 2.49 -26.86 -16.85
C LEU A 126 1.50 -25.69 -16.94
N ALA A 127 0.31 -25.89 -17.50
CA ALA A 127 -0.71 -24.86 -17.57
C ALA A 127 -1.25 -24.52 -16.17
N LEU A 128 -1.57 -25.55 -15.37
CA LEU A 128 -2.02 -25.40 -13.98
C LEU A 128 -0.94 -24.74 -13.11
N ALA A 129 0.31 -25.20 -13.20
CA ALA A 129 1.43 -24.61 -12.45
C ALA A 129 1.66 -23.14 -12.82
N ARG A 130 1.50 -22.76 -14.09
CA ARG A 130 1.57 -21.36 -14.53
C ARG A 130 0.42 -20.53 -13.96
N GLU A 131 -0.78 -21.10 -13.85
CA GLU A 131 -1.94 -20.44 -13.26
C GLU A 131 -1.75 -20.21 -11.76
N GLU A 132 -1.39 -21.24 -11.01
CA GLU A 132 -1.06 -21.13 -9.57
C GLU A 132 0.05 -20.11 -9.32
N ALA A 133 1.10 -20.10 -10.13
CA ALA A 133 2.17 -19.11 -10.03
C ALA A 133 1.67 -17.68 -10.29
N ARG A 134 0.73 -17.49 -11.23
CA ARG A 134 0.11 -16.18 -11.48
C ARG A 134 -0.75 -15.74 -10.30
N GLU A 135 -1.51 -16.63 -9.69
CA GLU A 135 -2.30 -16.34 -8.50
C GLU A 135 -1.44 -16.02 -7.29
N ALA A 136 -0.39 -16.79 -7.04
CA ALA A 136 0.58 -16.52 -5.99
C ALA A 136 1.23 -15.14 -6.15
N ASN A 137 1.64 -14.78 -7.37
CA ASN A 137 2.18 -13.44 -7.68
C ASN A 137 1.16 -12.32 -7.43
N LYS A 138 -0.12 -12.54 -7.77
CA LYS A 138 -1.19 -11.56 -7.47
C LYS A 138 -1.37 -11.40 -5.96
N ASN A 139 -1.44 -12.49 -5.21
CA ASN A 139 -1.59 -12.49 -3.76
C ASN A 139 -0.40 -11.81 -3.07
N GLN A 140 0.83 -12.08 -3.52
CA GLN A 140 2.02 -11.42 -3.00
C GLN A 140 1.97 -9.90 -3.24
N ARG A 141 1.58 -9.45 -4.44
CA ARG A 141 1.42 -8.01 -4.72
C ARG A 141 0.36 -7.36 -3.85
N LEU A 142 -0.75 -8.04 -3.57
CA LEU A 142 -1.78 -7.56 -2.65
C LEU A 142 -1.25 -7.47 -1.23
N GLN A 143 -0.54 -8.49 -0.74
CA GLN A 143 0.09 -8.48 0.57
C GLN A 143 1.10 -7.34 0.71
N SER A 144 1.94 -7.09 -0.29
CA SER A 144 2.88 -5.96 -0.27
C SER A 144 2.16 -4.61 -0.11
N ARG A 145 1.06 -4.38 -0.85
CA ARG A 145 0.27 -3.14 -0.72
C ARG A 145 -0.42 -3.03 0.64
N ILE A 146 -0.93 -4.14 1.18
CA ILE A 146 -1.54 -4.18 2.51
C ILE A 146 -0.49 -3.84 3.56
N PHE A 147 0.70 -4.45 3.45
CA PHE A 147 1.83 -4.20 4.34
C PHE A 147 2.30 -2.73 4.29
N GLU A 148 2.43 -2.13 3.09
CA GLU A 148 2.77 -0.71 2.95
C GLU A 148 1.74 0.20 3.63
N LYS A 149 0.44 -0.06 3.44
CA LYS A 149 -0.63 0.67 4.11
C LYS A 149 -0.57 0.49 5.63
N GLN A 150 -0.36 -0.73 6.11
CA GLN A 150 -0.21 -1.02 7.53
C GLN A 150 0.99 -0.28 8.13
N ASN A 151 2.13 -0.30 7.44
CA ASN A 151 3.33 0.41 7.87
C ASN A 151 3.06 1.92 7.99
N SER A 152 2.39 2.53 7.01
CA SER A 152 2.02 3.95 7.08
C SER A 152 1.05 4.26 8.23
N ALA A 153 0.12 3.35 8.55
CA ALA A 153 -0.79 3.50 9.68
C ALA A 153 -0.06 3.39 11.03
N VAL A 154 0.89 2.46 11.15
CA VAL A 154 1.74 2.30 12.35
C VAL A 154 2.65 3.52 12.55
N GLU A 155 3.26 4.04 11.49
CA GLU A 155 4.05 5.29 11.56
C GLU A 155 3.22 6.46 12.07
N ARG A 156 1.98 6.60 11.56
CA ARG A 156 1.04 7.61 12.05
C ARG A 156 0.68 7.39 13.52
N GLN A 157 0.36 6.16 13.93
CA GLN A 157 0.03 5.84 15.31
C GLN A 157 1.19 6.16 16.28
N ASN A 158 2.42 5.80 15.90
CA ASN A 158 3.62 6.08 16.70
C ASN A 158 3.88 7.58 16.84
N PHE A 159 3.68 8.32 15.75
CA PHE A 159 3.74 9.78 15.77
C PHE A 159 2.69 10.37 16.70
N GLU A 160 1.42 9.99 16.54
CA GLU A 160 0.29 10.49 17.34
C GLU A 160 0.49 10.20 18.83
N SER A 161 0.91 8.98 19.18
CA SER A 161 1.24 8.61 20.56
C SER A 161 2.34 9.49 21.16
N THR A 162 3.41 9.76 20.39
CA THR A 162 4.50 10.63 20.84
C THR A 162 4.04 12.09 20.92
N PHE A 163 3.24 12.56 19.97
CA PHE A 163 2.65 13.90 19.95
C PHE A 163 1.81 14.15 21.20
N PHE A 164 0.87 13.26 21.53
CA PHE A 164 0.00 13.44 22.70
C PHE A 164 0.79 13.37 24.01
N ARG A 165 1.81 12.51 24.11
CA ARG A 165 2.72 12.51 25.28
C ARG A 165 3.49 13.82 25.43
N LEU A 166 3.98 14.39 24.33
CA LEU A 166 4.66 15.69 24.36
C LEU A 166 3.67 16.84 24.66
N LEU A 167 2.43 16.76 24.18
CA LEU A 167 1.37 17.71 24.50
C LEU A 167 1.05 17.68 26.00
N ASP A 168 0.89 16.50 26.60
CA ASP A 168 0.68 16.35 28.03
C ASP A 168 1.86 16.89 28.85
N THR A 169 3.09 16.61 28.39
CA THR A 169 4.30 17.18 29.00
C THR A 169 4.29 18.71 28.93
N HIS A 170 3.89 19.29 27.80
CA HIS A 170 3.78 20.74 27.63
C HIS A 170 2.74 21.35 28.57
N ARG A 171 1.57 20.71 28.73
CA ARG A 171 0.54 21.12 29.71
C ARG A 171 1.08 21.12 31.14
N GLN A 172 1.86 20.11 31.51
CA GLN A 172 2.50 20.07 32.83
C GLN A 172 3.51 21.21 33.01
N GLN A 173 4.26 21.57 31.96
CA GLN A 173 5.17 22.72 32.02
C GLN A 173 4.43 24.04 32.24
N ALA A 174 3.20 24.19 31.71
CA ALA A 174 2.37 25.36 31.97
C ALA A 174 2.01 25.52 33.46
N LEU A 175 2.00 24.43 34.24
CA LEU A 175 1.78 24.48 35.69
C LEU A 175 3.06 24.80 36.47
N LEU A 176 4.23 24.54 35.87
CA LEU A 176 5.54 24.70 36.51
C LEU A 176 6.20 26.05 36.22
N VAL A 177 5.66 26.85 35.30
CA VAL A 177 6.18 28.19 35.06
C VAL A 177 6.15 29.00 36.36
N ARG A 178 7.17 29.83 36.53
CA ARG A 178 7.29 30.66 37.72
C ARG A 178 7.92 32.00 37.40
N VAL A 179 7.50 33.03 38.13
CA VAL A 179 8.10 34.36 38.09
C VAL A 179 8.31 34.84 39.52
N GLN A 180 9.52 35.32 39.81
CA GLN A 180 9.83 36.06 41.03
C GLN A 180 9.54 37.55 40.77
N VAL A 181 8.63 38.14 41.53
CA VAL A 181 8.35 39.58 41.40
C VAL A 181 9.50 40.37 42.02
N ARG A 182 10.15 41.23 41.23
CA ARG A 182 11.30 42.04 41.69
C ARG A 182 10.92 42.88 42.91
N ASN A 183 11.86 43.03 43.83
CA ASN A 183 11.71 43.78 45.08
C ASN A 183 10.63 43.22 46.04
N THR A 184 10.20 41.97 45.82
CA THR A 184 9.30 41.24 46.72
C THR A 184 9.76 39.79 46.87
N ASN A 185 9.30 39.12 47.93
CA ASN A 185 9.48 37.68 48.11
C ASN A 185 8.37 36.85 47.43
N GLU A 186 7.52 37.47 46.61
CA GLU A 186 6.39 36.80 45.97
C GLU A 186 6.85 36.00 44.74
N VAL A 187 6.50 34.70 44.74
CA VAL A 187 6.66 33.79 43.60
C VAL A 187 5.28 33.50 43.03
N ILE A 188 5.06 33.86 41.78
CA ILE A 188 3.82 33.55 41.06
C ILE A 188 4.07 32.33 40.18
N THR A 189 3.18 31.34 40.24
CA THR A 189 3.32 30.08 39.51
C THR A 189 2.10 29.72 38.67
N GLY A 190 2.28 28.84 37.70
CA GLY A 190 1.21 28.27 36.89
C GLY A 190 0.45 29.31 36.05
N GLU A 191 -0.87 29.13 35.93
CA GLU A 191 -1.74 30.00 35.12
C GLU A 191 -1.65 31.49 35.51
N LYS A 192 -1.58 31.78 36.81
CA LYS A 192 -1.44 33.16 37.33
C LYS A 192 -0.16 33.84 36.85
N CYS A 193 0.89 33.07 36.57
CA CYS A 193 2.16 33.58 36.05
C CYS A 193 1.96 34.18 34.66
N PHE A 194 1.23 33.51 33.77
CA PHE A 194 0.93 34.03 32.43
C PHE A 194 0.10 35.32 32.50
N ALA A 195 -0.92 35.34 33.37
CA ALA A 195 -1.74 36.53 33.58
C ALA A 195 -0.90 37.72 34.10
N TRP A 196 0.00 37.47 35.04
CA TRP A 196 0.91 38.47 35.58
C TRP A 196 1.86 39.02 34.49
N VAL A 197 2.52 38.13 33.74
CA VAL A 197 3.43 38.54 32.64
C VAL A 197 2.68 39.37 31.60
N LYS A 198 1.49 38.92 31.17
CA LYS A 198 0.64 39.71 30.26
C LYS A 198 0.37 41.11 30.84
N ASN A 199 -0.08 41.22 32.09
CA ASN A 199 -0.43 42.52 32.67
C ASN A 199 0.79 43.42 32.93
N SER A 200 1.96 42.84 33.19
CA SER A 200 3.20 43.57 33.45
C SER A 200 3.90 44.07 32.18
N PHE A 201 3.87 43.28 31.10
CA PHE A 201 4.61 43.58 29.85
C PHE A 201 3.71 43.96 28.68
N LEU A 202 2.39 43.78 28.82
CA LEU A 202 1.37 44.37 27.96
C LEU A 202 0.37 45.16 28.83
N PRO A 203 0.83 46.20 29.56
CA PRO A 203 -0.03 47.00 30.41
C PRO A 203 -1.07 47.77 29.58
N ARG A 204 -2.22 48.06 30.20
CA ARG A 204 -3.20 48.99 29.63
C ARG A 204 -2.59 50.38 29.49
N ALA A 205 -2.90 51.07 28.39
CA ALA A 205 -2.24 52.30 27.93
C ALA A 205 -1.90 53.33 29.03
N THR A 206 -0.63 53.75 29.07
CA THR A 206 -0.20 55.02 29.64
C THR A 206 -0.07 56.03 28.50
N HIS A 207 -0.64 57.23 28.65
CA HIS A 207 -0.77 58.21 27.57
C HIS A 207 0.60 58.57 26.95
N GLY A 208 0.69 58.60 25.61
CA GLY A 208 1.69 59.40 24.90
C GLY A 208 2.94 58.71 24.31
N LYS A 209 3.05 57.37 24.28
CA LYS A 209 4.14 56.64 23.60
C LYS A 209 3.62 55.79 22.43
N ASN A 210 4.42 55.69 21.36
CA ASN A 210 4.21 54.78 20.23
C ASN A 210 4.14 53.32 20.72
N GLU A 211 3.10 52.57 20.34
CA GLU A 211 2.85 51.21 20.86
C GLU A 211 4.00 50.25 20.53
N VAL A 212 4.60 50.40 19.35
CA VAL A 212 5.69 49.53 18.87
C VAL A 212 6.95 49.73 19.71
N ASP A 213 7.29 50.98 20.04
CA ASP A 213 8.45 51.28 20.86
C ASP A 213 8.26 50.81 22.30
N LEU A 214 7.03 50.90 22.81
CA LEU A 214 6.67 50.38 24.13
C LEU A 214 6.83 48.85 24.20
N ILE A 215 6.39 48.11 23.17
CA ILE A 215 6.60 46.65 23.10
C ILE A 215 8.08 46.30 23.12
N LYS A 216 8.91 46.99 22.34
CA LYS A 216 10.35 46.70 22.27
C LYS A 216 11.01 46.81 23.64
N VAL A 217 10.74 47.90 24.37
CA VAL A 217 11.25 48.10 25.74
C VAL A 217 10.73 47.03 26.71
N ASN A 218 9.45 46.66 26.60
CA ASN A 218 8.86 45.64 27.46
C ASN A 218 9.43 44.24 27.18
N VAL A 219 9.66 43.90 25.90
CA VAL A 219 10.28 42.63 25.47
C VAL A 219 11.70 42.51 26.00
N GLU A 220 12.49 43.58 25.93
CA GLU A 220 13.85 43.63 26.47
C GLU A 220 13.84 43.42 27.99
N THR A 221 13.01 44.19 28.70
CA THR A 221 12.85 44.08 30.15
C THR A 221 12.40 42.68 30.59
N TYR A 222 11.46 42.07 29.85
CA TYR A 222 10.99 40.70 30.06
C TYR A 222 12.11 39.68 29.83
N SER A 223 12.83 39.80 28.71
CA SER A 223 13.89 38.88 28.29
C SER A 223 15.02 38.80 29.31
N GLU A 224 15.41 39.93 29.88
CA GLU A 224 16.50 40.03 30.86
C GLU A 224 16.09 39.53 32.24
N ASN A 225 14.90 39.90 32.70
CA ASN A 225 14.56 39.77 34.12
C ASN A 225 13.62 38.60 34.44
N TYR A 226 12.82 38.12 33.47
CA TYR A 226 11.69 37.22 33.76
C TYR A 226 11.60 35.98 32.86
N SER A 227 12.20 36.00 31.66
CA SER A 227 12.11 34.90 30.68
C SER A 227 12.60 33.54 31.19
N ILE A 228 13.57 33.52 32.11
CA ILE A 228 14.21 32.28 32.60
C ILE A 228 13.20 31.34 33.23
N GLY A 229 12.29 31.87 34.05
CA GLY A 229 11.29 31.07 34.78
C GLY A 229 10.20 30.45 33.90
N MET A 230 10.10 30.88 32.64
CA MET A 230 9.19 30.34 31.62
C MET A 230 9.94 29.60 30.49
N SER A 231 11.27 29.60 30.53
CA SER A 231 12.10 29.08 29.44
C SER A 231 11.85 27.60 29.12
N SER A 232 11.55 26.78 30.14
CA SER A 232 11.21 25.37 29.94
C SER A 232 9.89 25.20 29.19
N TYR A 233 8.89 26.03 29.46
CA TYR A 233 7.61 26.02 28.76
C TYR A 233 7.80 26.36 27.27
N PHE A 234 8.49 27.47 26.95
CA PHE A 234 8.72 27.86 25.55
C PHE A 234 9.62 26.88 24.79
N ARG A 235 10.63 26.30 25.47
CA ARG A 235 11.47 25.27 24.86
C ARG A 235 10.65 24.02 24.53
N ASN A 236 9.76 23.59 25.41
CA ASN A 236 8.88 22.45 25.15
C ASN A 236 7.89 22.76 24.02
N LEU A 237 7.31 23.97 23.98
CA LEU A 237 6.46 24.40 22.87
C LEU A 237 7.22 24.36 21.54
N HIS A 238 8.44 24.89 21.51
CA HIS A 238 9.31 24.84 20.33
C HIS A 238 9.60 23.39 19.90
N GLN A 239 9.93 22.50 20.84
CA GLN A 239 10.19 21.09 20.50
C GLN A 239 8.94 20.37 20.01
N LEU A 240 7.77 20.67 20.56
CA LEU A 240 6.51 20.11 20.10
C LEU A 240 6.17 20.57 18.68
N LEU A 241 6.34 21.85 18.36
CA LEU A 241 6.14 22.38 17.00
C LEU A 241 7.18 21.84 16.00
N LYS A 242 8.43 21.68 16.45
CA LYS A 242 9.48 21.01 15.66
C LYS A 242 9.15 19.52 15.42
N PHE A 243 8.59 18.84 16.41
CA PHE A 243 8.12 17.47 16.27
C PHE A 243 6.97 17.39 15.26
N ILE A 244 6.01 18.31 15.32
CA ILE A 244 4.95 18.44 14.30
C ILE A 244 5.55 18.61 12.91
N GLU A 245 6.56 19.46 12.73
CA GLU A 245 7.24 19.65 11.44
C GLU A 245 7.90 18.36 10.90
N SER A 246 8.28 17.43 11.77
CA SER A 246 8.84 16.13 11.35
C SER A 246 7.78 15.18 10.78
N TYR A 247 6.48 15.47 10.94
CA TYR A 247 5.42 14.66 10.37
C TYR A 247 5.49 14.65 8.85
N GLY A 248 5.49 13.44 8.27
CA GLY A 248 5.69 13.22 6.83
C GLY A 248 7.11 13.52 6.32
N ALA A 249 8.05 13.86 7.21
CA ALA A 249 9.45 14.11 6.86
C ALA A 249 10.29 12.82 6.81
N THR A 250 9.82 11.73 7.43
CA THR A 250 10.51 10.43 7.57
C THR A 250 10.83 9.73 6.24
N SER A 251 10.21 10.15 5.13
CA SER A 251 10.51 9.62 3.79
C SER A 251 11.86 10.13 3.26
N GLY A 252 12.94 9.40 3.55
CA GLY A 252 14.12 9.11 2.70
C GLY A 252 14.98 10.25 2.13
N LEU A 253 14.61 11.51 2.30
CA LEU A 253 15.40 12.64 1.80
C LEU A 253 16.56 12.89 2.77
N ARG A 254 17.74 12.44 2.36
CA ARG A 254 19.02 12.78 2.98
C ARG A 254 19.10 14.30 3.23
N GLU A 255 19.77 14.68 4.31
CA GLU A 255 20.07 16.10 4.61
C GLU A 255 20.75 16.84 3.44
N SER A 256 21.30 16.12 2.45
CA SER A 256 21.88 16.68 1.22
C SER A 256 20.85 17.07 0.14
N ALA A 257 19.55 17.01 0.40
CA ALA A 257 18.55 17.42 -0.57
C ALA A 257 18.61 18.93 -0.85
N LEU A 258 18.52 19.31 -2.14
CA LEU A 258 18.51 20.70 -2.56
C LEU A 258 17.44 21.51 -1.79
N PRO A 259 17.73 22.74 -1.37
CA PRO A 259 16.81 23.55 -0.57
C PRO A 259 15.40 23.68 -1.18
N GLY A 260 15.28 23.86 -2.50
CA GLY A 260 13.98 23.92 -3.18
C GLY A 260 13.12 22.66 -3.01
N MET A 261 13.76 21.49 -2.94
CA MET A 261 13.08 20.22 -2.68
C MET A 261 12.57 20.13 -1.23
N ARG A 262 13.34 20.68 -0.28
CA ARG A 262 12.95 20.76 1.14
C ARG A 262 11.75 21.68 1.32
N ILE A 263 11.75 22.84 0.65
CA ILE A 263 10.64 23.79 0.67
C ILE A 263 9.37 23.13 0.13
N ARG A 264 9.43 22.53 -1.07
CA ARG A 264 8.28 21.83 -1.66
C ARG A 264 7.72 20.73 -0.77
N LYS A 265 8.59 19.96 -0.10
CA LYS A 265 8.18 18.92 0.84
C LYS A 265 7.49 19.51 2.07
N SER A 266 8.04 20.58 2.64
CA SER A 266 7.43 21.27 3.79
C SER A 266 6.06 21.86 3.42
N VAL A 267 5.93 22.46 2.23
CA VAL A 267 4.65 23.01 1.73
C VAL A 267 3.63 21.89 1.53
N ARG A 268 4.04 20.74 0.97
CA ARG A 268 3.16 19.59 0.74
C ARG A 268 2.62 18.99 2.03
N ASN A 269 3.45 18.84 3.05
CA ASN A 269 3.05 18.21 4.31
C ASN A 269 2.34 19.19 5.27
N TYR A 270 2.27 20.47 4.92
CA TYR A 270 1.76 21.52 5.80
C TYR A 270 0.33 21.28 6.28
N SER A 271 -0.57 20.80 5.41
CA SER A 271 -1.97 20.56 5.76
C SER A 271 -2.08 19.59 6.95
N ASP A 272 -1.39 18.46 6.88
CA ASP A 272 -1.42 17.45 7.95
C ASP A 272 -0.73 17.95 9.22
N GLN A 273 0.40 18.65 9.07
CA GLN A 273 1.13 19.26 10.19
C GLN A 273 0.27 20.28 10.93
N ARG A 274 -0.48 21.09 10.18
CA ARG A 274 -1.37 22.12 10.72
C ARG A 274 -2.51 21.55 11.54
N VAL A 275 -3.01 20.35 11.21
CA VAL A 275 -4.02 19.66 12.04
C VAL A 275 -3.50 19.51 13.47
N TYR A 276 -2.30 18.96 13.66
CA TYR A 276 -1.70 18.79 14.98
C TYR A 276 -1.37 20.12 15.67
N ALA A 277 -0.85 21.10 14.92
CA ALA A 277 -0.59 22.43 15.47
C ALA A 277 -1.89 23.13 15.92
N SER A 278 -3.01 22.90 15.22
CA SER A 278 -4.31 23.44 15.60
C SER A 278 -4.86 22.79 16.88
N ILE A 279 -4.62 21.49 17.09
CA ILE A 279 -4.96 20.78 18.33
C ILE A 279 -4.18 21.38 19.50
N LEU A 280 -2.87 21.60 19.32
CA LEU A 280 -2.02 22.25 20.32
C LEU A 280 -2.50 23.67 20.61
N ARG A 281 -2.75 24.49 19.58
CA ARG A 281 -3.23 25.87 19.73
C ARG A 281 -4.54 25.95 20.51
N ALA A 282 -5.45 25.00 20.31
CA ALA A 282 -6.72 24.94 21.03
C ALA A 282 -6.57 24.70 22.55
N GLN A 283 -5.39 24.25 23.01
CA GLN A 283 -5.10 24.10 24.44
C GLN A 283 -4.51 25.37 25.08
N LEU A 284 -4.13 26.37 24.28
CA LEU A 284 -3.49 27.59 24.77
C LEU A 284 -4.55 28.59 25.25
N SER A 285 -4.38 29.10 26.46
CA SER A 285 -5.15 30.25 26.93
C SER A 285 -4.73 31.54 26.21
N ASN A 286 -5.58 32.57 26.28
CA ASN A 286 -5.23 33.88 25.73
C ASN A 286 -3.98 34.50 26.39
N ASP A 287 -3.79 34.25 27.69
CA ASP A 287 -2.66 34.77 28.45
C ASP A 287 -1.36 34.08 28.03
N GLU A 288 -1.42 32.78 27.76
CA GLU A 288 -0.31 32.04 27.13
C GLU A 288 0.01 32.59 25.73
N MET A 289 -0.99 32.83 24.88
CA MET A 289 -0.78 33.41 23.55
C MET A 289 -0.11 34.78 23.62
N CYS A 290 -0.51 35.64 24.57
CA CYS A 290 0.15 36.92 24.82
C CYS A 290 1.61 36.75 25.27
N CYS A 291 1.89 35.78 26.13
CA CYS A 291 3.26 35.49 26.56
C CYS A 291 4.12 34.92 25.41
N ILE A 292 3.55 34.07 24.56
CA ILE A 292 4.20 33.57 23.34
C ILE A 292 4.54 34.72 22.41
N PHE A 293 3.60 35.66 22.22
CA PHE A 293 3.79 36.88 21.43
C PHE A 293 4.99 37.70 21.94
N ILE A 294 5.09 37.96 23.24
CA ILE A 294 6.23 38.72 23.80
C ILE A 294 7.53 37.93 23.67
N ASN A 295 7.52 36.64 24.02
CA ASN A 295 8.71 35.82 24.02
C ASN A 295 9.32 35.67 22.62
N CYS A 296 8.50 35.51 21.58
CA CYS A 296 8.98 35.36 20.20
C CYS A 296 9.55 36.65 19.60
N LEU A 297 9.27 37.82 20.19
CA LEU A 297 9.92 39.09 19.82
C LEU A 297 11.30 39.26 20.48
N SER A 298 11.62 38.46 21.51
CA SER A 298 12.95 38.44 22.10
C SER A 298 13.94 37.67 21.23
N GLU A 299 15.23 38.00 21.33
CA GLU A 299 16.30 37.29 20.62
C GLU A 299 16.30 35.77 20.90
N LYS A 300 16.07 35.40 22.17
CA LYS A 300 16.00 34.01 22.64
C LYS A 300 14.79 33.24 22.05
N GLY A 301 13.72 33.95 21.69
CA GLY A 301 12.49 33.38 21.14
C GLY A 301 12.40 33.38 19.61
N SER A 302 13.40 33.92 18.91
CA SER A 302 13.44 33.99 17.45
C SER A 302 13.21 32.64 16.75
N GLY A 303 13.79 31.56 17.26
CA GLY A 303 13.57 30.21 16.73
C GLY A 303 12.12 29.71 16.88
N LEU A 304 11.43 30.11 17.95
CA LEU A 304 10.02 29.79 18.16
C LEU A 304 9.11 30.63 17.25
N LYS A 305 9.49 31.88 16.96
CA LYS A 305 8.74 32.79 16.09
C LYS A 305 8.41 32.17 14.74
N TYR A 306 9.38 31.52 14.09
CA TYR A 306 9.17 30.82 12.82
C TYR A 306 7.98 29.84 12.87
N PHE A 307 7.91 29.01 13.91
CA PHE A 307 6.85 28.02 14.04
C PHE A 307 5.50 28.64 14.43
N VAL A 308 5.55 29.70 15.24
CA VAL A 308 4.37 30.47 15.64
C VAL A 308 3.72 31.11 14.42
N GLU A 309 4.51 31.67 13.50
CA GLU A 309 4.04 32.23 12.23
C GLU A 309 3.54 31.12 11.30
N LYS A 310 4.38 30.13 10.99
CA LYS A 310 4.06 29.04 10.06
C LYS A 310 2.73 28.35 10.39
N TYR A 311 2.47 28.07 11.67
CA TYR A 311 1.29 27.32 12.10
C TYR A 311 0.14 28.18 12.63
N SER A 312 0.17 29.49 12.41
CA SER A 312 -0.89 30.40 12.83
C SER A 312 -1.20 30.31 14.33
N MET A 313 -0.15 30.22 15.17
CA MET A 313 -0.31 29.98 16.61
C MET A 313 -0.94 31.17 17.35
N LEU A 314 -0.96 32.36 16.74
CA LEU A 314 -1.58 33.57 17.29
C LEU A 314 -3.01 33.79 16.76
N LYS A 315 -3.56 32.86 15.97
CA LYS A 315 -4.96 32.92 15.54
C LYS A 315 -5.88 32.98 16.77
N GLY A 316 -6.63 34.08 16.89
CA GLY A 316 -7.56 34.34 18.00
C GLY A 316 -6.93 34.99 19.23
N ALA A 317 -5.64 35.36 19.19
CA ALA A 317 -4.99 36.07 20.27
C ALA A 317 -5.61 37.47 20.45
N GLN A 318 -6.06 37.75 21.67
CA GLN A 318 -6.64 39.03 22.07
C GLN A 318 -5.60 39.81 22.87
N LEU A 319 -4.83 40.64 22.18
CA LEU A 319 -3.91 41.57 22.81
C LEU A 319 -4.72 42.66 23.56
N PRO A 320 -4.25 43.11 24.75
CA PRO A 320 -4.89 44.21 25.47
C PRO A 320 -4.61 45.55 24.76
N ASP A 321 -5.49 46.54 24.94
CA ASP A 321 -5.22 47.91 24.46
C ASP A 321 -3.98 48.49 25.14
N PRO A 322 -3.09 49.21 24.44
CA PRO A 322 -3.23 49.73 23.07
C PRO A 322 -2.72 48.80 21.97
N TYR A 323 -2.27 47.59 22.32
CA TYR A 323 -1.57 46.67 21.41
C TYR A 323 -2.46 45.96 20.37
N ARG A 324 -3.72 46.39 20.22
CA ARG A 324 -4.64 45.88 19.20
C ARG A 324 -4.41 46.48 17.82
N ASP A 325 -3.63 47.56 17.73
CA ASP A 325 -3.27 48.24 16.48
C ASP A 325 -2.60 47.27 15.49
N ASP A 326 -2.91 47.41 14.21
CA ASP A 326 -2.33 46.65 13.12
C ASP A 326 -0.81 46.85 13.03
N LYS A 327 -0.27 48.00 13.48
CA LYS A 327 1.18 48.23 13.58
C LYS A 327 1.87 47.24 14.52
N VAL A 328 1.20 46.84 15.60
CA VAL A 328 1.74 45.86 16.55
C VAL A 328 1.65 44.46 15.96
N LYS A 329 0.53 44.14 15.29
CA LYS A 329 0.37 42.85 14.61
C LYS A 329 1.42 42.64 13.52
N ALA A 330 1.80 43.72 12.82
CA ALA A 330 2.84 43.73 11.79
C ALA A 330 4.26 43.35 12.27
N LEU A 331 4.47 43.20 13.59
CA LEU A 331 5.68 42.58 14.13
C LEU A 331 5.77 41.08 13.79
N TYR A 332 4.68 40.47 13.33
CA TYR A 332 4.58 39.11 12.83
C TYR A 332 4.08 39.12 11.38
N GLN A 333 4.37 38.04 10.66
CA GLN A 333 3.76 37.80 9.37
C GLN A 333 2.26 37.52 9.51
N ASP A 334 1.45 37.96 8.55
CA ASP A 334 -0.02 37.84 8.57
C ASP A 334 -0.49 36.39 8.79
N ILE A 335 0.27 35.42 8.29
CA ILE A 335 0.01 33.98 8.48
C ILE A 335 -0.11 33.57 9.96
N ALA A 336 0.50 34.31 10.88
CA ALA A 336 0.52 34.02 12.31
C ALA A 336 -0.88 34.10 12.91
N TYR A 337 -1.75 34.90 12.27
CA TYR A 337 -3.13 35.16 12.68
C TYR A 337 -4.16 34.52 11.76
N ALA A 338 -3.76 34.13 10.54
CA ALA A 338 -4.65 33.72 9.45
C ALA A 338 -5.45 32.42 9.71
N ASP A 339 -6.62 32.37 9.10
CA ASP A 339 -7.43 31.16 9.00
C ASP A 339 -6.88 30.21 7.93
N GLY A 340 -7.21 28.92 8.03
CA GLY A 340 -6.60 27.91 7.15
C GLY A 340 -6.92 28.11 5.67
N GLU A 341 -8.10 28.65 5.41
CA GLU A 341 -8.63 28.94 4.08
C GLU A 341 -7.99 30.20 3.47
N GLU A 342 -7.41 31.07 4.31
CA GLU A 342 -6.78 32.34 3.90
C GLU A 342 -5.30 32.18 3.55
N ILE A 343 -4.67 31.05 3.91
CA ILE A 343 -3.24 30.83 3.71
C ILE A 343 -2.96 30.37 2.29
N THR A 344 -2.32 31.24 1.52
CA THR A 344 -1.88 30.92 0.16
C THR A 344 -0.63 30.03 0.18
N ARG A 345 -0.45 29.23 -0.87
CA ARG A 345 0.77 28.43 -1.06
C ARG A 345 2.02 29.30 -1.16
N GLU A 346 1.89 30.52 -1.67
CA GLU A 346 2.99 31.49 -1.82
C GLU A 346 3.46 32.01 -0.47
N GLN A 347 2.54 32.48 0.38
CA GLN A 347 2.89 32.90 1.76
C GLN A 347 3.60 31.79 2.52
N LEU A 348 3.11 30.54 2.40
CA LEU A 348 3.75 29.39 3.03
C LEU A 348 5.13 29.08 2.44
N PHE A 349 5.29 29.25 1.13
CA PHE A 349 6.59 29.11 0.48
C PHE A 349 7.58 30.15 1.01
N ASP A 350 7.19 31.42 1.07
CA ASP A 350 8.01 32.54 1.53
C ASP A 350 8.57 32.31 2.94
N ILE A 351 7.71 31.91 3.88
CA ILE A 351 8.11 31.62 5.28
C ILE A 351 9.10 30.46 5.35
N VAL A 352 8.84 29.39 4.60
CA VAL A 352 9.72 28.22 4.59
C VAL A 352 11.04 28.55 3.89
N ALA A 353 11.02 29.39 2.85
CA ALA A 353 12.20 29.85 2.14
C ALA A 353 13.10 30.73 3.03
N GLN A 354 12.51 31.62 3.84
CA GLN A 354 13.23 32.43 4.82
C GLN A 354 14.05 31.59 5.80
N LYS A 355 13.51 30.45 6.27
CA LYS A 355 14.24 29.51 7.14
C LYS A 355 15.49 28.92 6.48
N TYR A 356 15.53 28.83 5.15
CA TYR A 356 16.67 28.31 4.39
C TYR A 356 17.54 29.41 3.77
N GLY A 357 17.27 30.70 4.06
CA GLY A 357 18.03 31.83 3.51
C GLY A 357 17.85 31.99 2.00
N ILE A 358 16.71 31.57 1.45
CA ILE A 358 16.40 31.68 0.01
C ILE A 358 15.39 32.80 -0.17
N GLN A 359 15.74 33.80 -0.98
CA GLN A 359 14.81 34.84 -1.40
C GLN A 359 13.74 34.24 -2.32
N SER A 360 12.48 34.59 -2.09
CA SER A 360 11.38 34.23 -2.99
C SER A 360 11.66 34.76 -4.39
N PRO A 361 11.29 34.03 -5.46
CA PRO A 361 11.42 34.55 -6.81
C PRO A 361 10.68 35.89 -6.93
N ASP A 362 11.37 36.90 -7.46
CA ASP A 362 10.96 38.31 -7.49
C ASP A 362 9.50 38.54 -7.90
N ARG A 363 8.82 39.46 -7.19
CA ARG A 363 7.44 39.91 -7.47
C ARG A 363 7.33 40.90 -8.65
N ASP A 364 8.42 41.25 -9.33
CA ASP A 364 8.47 42.42 -10.24
C ASP A 364 8.72 42.09 -11.73
N GLN A 365 8.12 41.03 -12.28
CA GLN A 365 8.22 40.77 -13.74
C GLN A 365 6.89 40.50 -14.46
N ASN A 366 5.74 40.81 -13.86
CA ASN A 366 4.44 40.59 -14.54
C ASN A 366 3.48 41.79 -14.51
N SER A 367 3.95 43.01 -14.21
CA SER A 367 3.14 44.25 -14.32
C SER A 367 3.57 45.20 -15.44
N SER A 368 4.53 44.84 -16.29
CA SER A 368 5.02 45.70 -17.39
C SER A 368 4.82 45.10 -18.80
N ALA A 369 3.88 44.15 -18.97
CA ALA A 369 3.57 43.57 -20.27
C ALA A 369 2.07 43.64 -20.60
N THR A 370 1.46 44.80 -20.35
CA THR A 370 0.20 45.22 -20.96
C THR A 370 0.18 46.74 -20.98
N ASP A 371 0.98 47.33 -21.87
CA ASP A 371 0.77 48.64 -22.47
C ASP A 371 1.90 48.83 -23.49
N ASP A 372 1.68 48.28 -24.69
CA ASP A 372 2.15 48.79 -25.98
C ASP A 372 1.41 48.07 -27.12
#